data_AF-A0A9E6RF20-F1
#
_entry.id   AF-A0A9E6RF20-F1
#
_cell.length_a   1.000
_cell.length_b   1.000
_cell.length_c   1.000
_cell.angle_alpha   90.00
_cell.angle_beta   90.00
_cell.angle_gamma   90.00
#
_symmetry.space_group_name_H-M   'P 1'
#
loop_
_entity.id
_entity.type
_entity.pdbx_description
1 polymer ?
#
loop_
_entity_poly.entity_id
_entity_poly.type
_entity_poly.pdbx_seq_one_letter_code
_entity_poly.pdbx_strand_id
1 'polypeptide(L)'
;MPAYSDGAAPFGEWDWHTVIAPTKYLKGTDRCAVRGIVCESDVAVIILAPQGSRYAGDATGYFGFAVGGFSYNNAGQAQITQLGYPVSLNGGEEMIRTDAQGVIDQSLANNTVMGSGQTGGSSGGPWLVNFGLGVTPDNTNPFGRDPQRNRVVGVTSWGYNDNGQMKQQGASFFTKKNITTLVKDACKKVKAACK
;
A
#
# COMPACT_ATOMS: atom_id res chain seq x y z
N MET A 1 -0.74 14.49 0.55
CA MET A 1 -1.93 15.21 1.04
C MET A 1 -3.03 14.19 1.28
N PRO A 2 -3.57 14.04 2.50
CA PRO A 2 -4.65 13.10 2.75
C PRO A 2 -6.02 13.63 2.30
N ALA A 3 -6.82 12.75 1.68
CA ALA A 3 -8.15 13.04 1.13
C ALA A 3 -8.18 14.28 0.22
N TYR A 4 -7.13 14.45 -0.60
CA TYR A 4 -7.14 15.45 -1.66
C TYR A 4 -8.33 15.20 -2.60
N SER A 5 -9.02 16.27 -2.98
CA SER A 5 -10.16 16.27 -3.91
C SER A 5 -10.26 17.64 -4.56
N ASP A 6 -10.15 17.75 -5.89
CA ASP A 6 -10.40 18.97 -6.67
C ASP A 6 -9.74 20.25 -6.10
N GLY A 7 -8.45 20.18 -5.79
CA GLY A 7 -7.71 21.31 -5.22
C GLY A 7 -7.85 21.49 -3.71
N ALA A 8 -8.74 20.75 -3.04
CA ALA A 8 -8.91 20.80 -1.60
C ALA A 8 -8.08 19.74 -0.87
N ALA A 9 -7.32 20.16 0.14
CA ALA A 9 -6.58 19.28 1.05
C ALA A 9 -7.14 19.38 2.49
N PRO A 10 -8.31 18.78 2.78
CA PRO A 10 -9.05 19.02 4.03
C PRO A 10 -8.33 18.58 5.30
N PHE A 11 -7.37 17.65 5.20
CA PHE A 11 -6.53 17.20 6.33
C PHE A 11 -5.11 17.81 6.31
N GLY A 12 -4.91 18.84 5.49
CA GLY A 12 -3.66 19.55 5.35
C GLY A 12 -2.64 18.86 4.43
N GLU A 13 -1.54 19.57 4.25
CA GLU A 13 -0.42 19.16 3.42
C GLU A 13 0.80 18.92 4.29
N TRP A 14 1.58 17.90 3.98
CA TRP A 14 2.64 17.42 4.85
C TRP A 14 3.91 17.25 4.04
N ASP A 15 4.96 17.95 4.43
CA ASP A 15 6.28 17.77 3.84
C ASP A 15 6.90 16.46 4.29
N TRP A 16 7.79 15.92 3.45
CA TRP A 16 8.61 14.78 3.83
C TRP A 16 9.77 15.24 4.73
N HIS A 17 10.19 14.38 5.64
CA HIS A 17 11.38 14.57 6.47
C HIS A 17 12.48 13.56 6.12
N THR A 18 12.11 12.30 5.92
CA THR A 18 13.08 11.23 5.61
C THR A 18 12.43 10.15 4.78
N VAL A 19 13.19 9.59 3.83
CA VAL A 19 12.79 8.42 3.05
C VAL A 19 13.74 7.26 3.35
N ILE A 20 13.19 6.07 3.52
CA ILE A 20 13.94 4.84 3.75
C ILE A 20 13.45 3.79 2.77
N ALA A 21 14.36 3.22 2.00
CA ALA A 21 14.08 2.16 1.04
C ALA A 21 15.02 0.96 1.26
N PRO A 22 14.64 -0.26 0.84
CA PRO A 22 15.46 -1.45 0.98
C PRO A 22 16.80 -1.29 0.25
N THR A 23 17.91 -1.50 0.95
CA THR A 23 19.26 -1.44 0.36
C THR A 23 19.42 -2.35 -0.85
N LYS A 24 18.77 -3.53 -0.85
CA LYS A 24 18.79 -4.46 -2.00
C LYS A 24 18.14 -3.86 -3.25
N TYR A 25 17.07 -3.09 -3.08
CA TYR A 25 16.41 -2.39 -4.18
C TYR A 25 17.31 -1.28 -4.71
N LEU A 26 17.85 -0.44 -3.83
CA LEU A 26 18.76 0.66 -4.18
C LEU A 26 20.04 0.20 -4.89
N LYS A 27 20.57 -0.97 -4.51
CA LYS A 27 21.76 -1.57 -5.16
C LYS A 27 21.43 -2.37 -6.41
N GLY A 28 20.16 -2.50 -6.78
CA GLY A 28 19.72 -3.32 -7.91
C GLY A 28 20.04 -4.81 -7.73
N THR A 29 20.10 -5.30 -6.50
CA THR A 29 20.28 -6.71 -6.15
C THR A 29 18.98 -7.35 -5.65
N ASP A 30 17.87 -6.62 -5.70
CA ASP A 30 16.57 -7.16 -5.36
C ASP A 30 16.10 -8.16 -6.43
N ARG A 31 15.27 -9.11 -6.02
CA ARG A 31 14.66 -10.05 -6.96
C ARG A 31 13.58 -9.30 -7.73
N CYS A 32 13.70 -9.31 -9.06
CA CYS A 32 12.75 -8.64 -9.94
C CYS A 32 12.45 -9.52 -11.16
N ALA A 33 11.21 -9.50 -11.63
CA ALA A 33 10.84 -10.02 -12.94
C ALA A 33 11.21 -9.03 -14.06
N VAL A 34 11.11 -7.73 -13.76
CA VAL A 34 11.60 -6.62 -14.60
C VAL A 34 12.44 -5.72 -13.69
N ARG A 35 13.72 -5.61 -13.99
CA ARG A 35 14.70 -4.91 -13.14
C ARG A 35 14.26 -3.46 -12.88
N GLY A 36 14.11 -3.09 -11.61
CA GLY A 36 13.73 -1.75 -11.17
C GLY A 36 12.25 -1.40 -11.35
N ILE A 37 11.41 -2.34 -11.77
CA ILE A 37 9.97 -2.10 -12.02
C ILE A 37 9.13 -3.15 -11.29
N VAL A 38 9.29 -4.43 -11.66
CA VAL A 38 8.57 -5.55 -11.04
C VAL A 38 9.49 -6.22 -10.04
N CYS A 39 9.67 -5.58 -8.89
CA CYS A 39 10.57 -6.05 -7.84
C CYS A 39 9.81 -6.44 -6.57
N GLU A 40 10.35 -7.42 -5.85
CA GLU A 40 9.76 -7.91 -4.60
C GLU A 40 9.69 -6.81 -3.52
N SER A 41 10.62 -5.86 -3.53
CA SER A 41 10.70 -4.80 -2.53
C SER A 41 10.79 -3.41 -3.14
N ASP A 42 9.95 -3.15 -4.15
CA ASP A 42 9.59 -1.81 -4.60
C ASP A 42 8.65 -1.14 -3.58
N VAL A 43 9.23 -0.82 -2.42
CA VAL A 43 8.53 -0.22 -1.28
C VAL A 43 9.48 0.73 -0.58
N ALA A 44 8.94 1.83 -0.06
CA ALA A 44 9.67 2.75 0.79
C ALA A 44 8.79 3.20 1.96
N VAL A 45 9.42 3.65 3.04
CA VAL A 45 8.75 4.35 4.14
C VAL A 45 9.19 5.80 4.12
N ILE A 46 8.21 6.69 4.08
CA ILE A 46 8.43 8.14 4.16
C ILE A 46 7.96 8.59 5.54
N ILE A 47 8.87 9.21 6.29
CA ILE A 47 8.55 9.93 7.51
C ILE A 47 8.16 11.35 7.09
N LEU A 48 6.97 11.79 7.47
CA LEU A 48 6.50 13.16 7.24
C LEU A 48 6.97 14.08 8.37
N ALA A 49 7.32 15.32 8.02
CA ALA A 49 7.62 16.35 8.99
C ALA A 49 6.35 16.74 9.76
N PRO A 50 6.39 16.95 11.09
CA PRO A 50 5.23 17.41 11.82
C PRO A 50 4.91 18.88 11.49
N GLN A 51 3.64 19.26 11.55
CA GLN A 51 3.19 20.65 11.53
C GLN A 51 3.05 21.11 12.98
N GLY A 52 4.06 21.80 13.49
CA GLY A 52 4.19 22.02 14.94
C GLY A 52 4.44 20.69 15.66
N SER A 53 3.55 20.29 16.57
CA SER A 53 3.61 19.01 17.29
C SER A 53 2.69 17.92 16.72
N ARG A 54 1.89 18.25 15.70
CA ARG A 54 0.90 17.34 15.11
C ARG A 54 1.55 16.58 13.95
N TYR A 55 1.31 15.27 13.87
CA TYR A 55 1.67 14.44 12.71
C TYR A 55 0.45 14.19 11.81
N ALA A 56 0.68 13.80 10.55
CA ALA A 56 -0.39 13.54 9.58
C ALA A 56 -1.46 12.58 10.10
N GLY A 57 -1.05 11.49 10.74
CA GLY A 57 -1.99 10.52 11.30
C GLY A 57 -2.77 11.02 12.52
N ASP A 58 -2.34 12.08 13.20
CA ASP A 58 -3.17 12.76 14.22
C ASP A 58 -4.32 13.55 13.56
N ALA A 59 -4.25 13.83 12.26
CA ALA A 59 -5.33 14.43 11.49
C ALA A 59 -6.26 13.39 10.84
N THR A 60 -5.71 12.24 10.43
CA THR A 60 -6.42 11.29 9.56
C THR A 60 -6.75 9.95 10.23
N GLY A 61 -6.15 9.67 11.38
CA GLY A 61 -5.99 8.30 11.86
C GLY A 61 -4.94 7.53 11.06
N TYR A 62 -4.84 6.22 11.33
CA TYR A 62 -3.80 5.36 10.80
C TYR A 62 -4.40 4.06 10.25
N PHE A 63 -3.89 3.62 9.10
CA PHE A 63 -3.99 2.22 8.72
C PHE A 63 -2.90 1.42 9.42
N GLY A 64 -3.22 0.19 9.79
CA GLY A 64 -2.19 -0.78 10.16
C GLY A 64 -1.56 -1.39 8.92
N PHE A 65 -0.46 -2.12 9.08
CA PHE A 65 0.05 -3.00 8.03
C PHE A 65 0.11 -4.43 8.56
N ALA A 66 0.06 -5.39 7.65
CA ALA A 66 0.27 -6.80 7.94
C ALA A 66 1.24 -7.40 6.93
N VAL A 67 1.84 -8.53 7.29
CA VAL A 67 2.92 -9.16 6.50
C VAL A 67 2.66 -10.65 6.35
N GLY A 68 3.27 -11.26 5.33
CA GLY A 68 3.42 -12.72 5.27
C GLY A 68 2.13 -13.48 4.99
N GLY A 69 1.23 -12.91 4.17
CA GLY A 69 0.02 -13.60 3.71
C GLY A 69 -1.20 -13.37 4.57
N PHE A 70 -1.20 -12.32 5.40
CA PHE A 70 -2.35 -11.93 6.21
C PHE A 70 -3.60 -11.74 5.32
N SER A 71 -4.67 -12.47 5.64
CA SER A 71 -5.92 -12.59 4.88
C SER A 71 -5.82 -13.26 3.51
N TYR A 72 -4.67 -13.82 3.12
CA TYR A 72 -4.54 -14.64 1.92
C TYR A 72 -4.88 -16.10 2.23
N ASN A 73 -5.64 -16.75 1.35
CA ASN A 73 -5.95 -18.16 1.44
C ASN A 73 -4.76 -19.04 0.99
N ASN A 74 -4.93 -20.37 1.06
CA ASN A 74 -3.89 -21.32 0.66
C ASN A 74 -3.51 -21.27 -0.83
N ALA A 75 -4.36 -20.67 -1.67
CA ALA A 75 -4.08 -20.43 -3.08
C ALA A 75 -3.39 -19.08 -3.33
N GLY A 76 -3.01 -18.36 -2.26
CA GLY A 76 -2.40 -17.03 -2.37
C GLY A 76 -3.36 -15.97 -2.87
N GLN A 77 -4.65 -16.08 -2.54
CA GLN A 77 -5.68 -15.12 -2.97
C GLN A 77 -6.28 -14.37 -1.78
N ALA A 78 -6.59 -13.10 -1.96
CA ALA A 78 -7.29 -12.27 -0.98
C ALA A 78 -8.22 -11.28 -1.70
N GLN A 79 -9.31 -10.85 -1.03
CA GLN A 79 -10.02 -9.64 -1.47
C GLN A 79 -9.14 -8.43 -1.13
N ILE A 80 -8.89 -7.60 -2.13
CA ILE A 80 -8.04 -6.42 -2.02
C ILE A 80 -8.85 -5.19 -2.36
N THR A 81 -8.70 -4.15 -1.55
CA THR A 81 -9.07 -2.77 -1.87
C THR A 81 -7.80 -1.98 -2.19
N GLN A 82 -7.62 -1.58 -3.45
CA GLN A 82 -6.58 -0.65 -3.89
C GLN A 82 -7.10 0.79 -3.79
N LEU A 83 -6.30 1.68 -3.19
CA LEU A 83 -6.53 3.12 -3.20
C LEU A 83 -5.37 3.84 -3.90
N GLY A 84 -5.66 4.86 -4.70
CA GLY A 84 -4.64 5.64 -5.39
C GLY A 84 -5.18 6.91 -6.06
N TYR A 85 -4.27 7.73 -6.60
CA TYR A 85 -4.57 8.97 -7.32
C TYR A 85 -4.02 8.91 -8.76
N PRO A 86 -4.55 8.04 -9.63
CA PRO A 86 -4.05 7.87 -10.99
C PRO A 86 -4.34 9.10 -11.86
N VAL A 87 -3.31 9.68 -12.49
CA VAL A 87 -3.41 10.94 -13.25
C VAL A 87 -4.35 10.82 -14.44
N SER A 88 -4.43 9.64 -15.07
CA SER A 88 -5.32 9.46 -16.22
C SER A 88 -6.82 9.42 -15.86
N LEU A 89 -7.17 9.39 -14.56
CA LEU A 89 -8.55 9.45 -14.09
C LEU A 89 -8.70 10.71 -13.24
N ASN A 90 -9.59 11.61 -13.64
CA ASN A 90 -9.88 12.85 -12.92
C ASN A 90 -8.61 13.69 -12.64
N GLY A 91 -7.61 13.64 -13.53
CA GLY A 91 -6.36 14.39 -13.40
C GLY A 91 -5.46 13.95 -12.23
N GLY A 92 -5.79 12.87 -11.53
CA GLY A 92 -5.16 12.51 -10.26
C GLY A 92 -5.61 13.40 -9.09
N GLU A 93 -6.71 14.12 -9.24
CA GLU A 93 -7.24 15.02 -8.21
C GLU A 93 -8.17 14.32 -7.22
N GLU A 94 -8.65 13.13 -7.54
CA GLU A 94 -9.54 12.34 -6.70
C GLU A 94 -8.96 10.97 -6.36
N MET A 95 -9.32 10.45 -5.17
CA MET A 95 -8.96 9.10 -4.77
C MET A 95 -9.82 8.09 -5.52
N ILE A 96 -9.17 7.21 -6.27
CA ILE A 96 -9.82 6.08 -6.93
C ILE A 96 -9.69 4.83 -6.06
N ARG A 97 -10.82 4.16 -5.86
CA ARG A 97 -10.90 2.86 -5.21
C ARG A 97 -11.13 1.77 -6.26
N THR A 98 -10.41 0.66 -6.13
CA THR A 98 -10.64 -0.54 -6.91
C THR A 98 -10.69 -1.75 -5.99
N ASP A 99 -11.73 -2.56 -6.10
CA ASP A 99 -11.86 -3.80 -5.34
C ASP A 99 -11.83 -4.99 -6.29
N ALA A 100 -10.93 -5.94 -6.04
CA ALA A 100 -10.89 -7.20 -6.77
C ALA A 100 -10.22 -8.29 -5.93
N GLN A 101 -10.31 -9.52 -6.41
CA GLN A 101 -9.48 -10.60 -5.87
C GLN A 101 -8.04 -10.42 -6.36
N GLY A 102 -7.11 -10.22 -5.44
CA GLY A 102 -5.68 -10.27 -5.72
C GLY A 102 -5.16 -11.70 -5.64
N VAL A 103 -4.11 -12.00 -6.41
CA VAL A 103 -3.37 -13.27 -6.37
C VAL A 103 -1.88 -13.01 -6.29
N ILE A 104 -1.16 -13.75 -5.46
CA ILE A 104 0.31 -13.70 -5.43
C ILE A 104 0.85 -14.43 -6.67
N ASP A 105 1.55 -13.70 -7.53
CA ASP A 105 2.18 -14.26 -8.73
C ASP A 105 3.68 -14.46 -8.53
N GLN A 106 4.11 -15.73 -8.49
CA GLN A 106 5.51 -16.09 -8.28
C GLN A 106 6.43 -15.68 -9.43
N SER A 107 5.89 -15.65 -10.65
CA SER A 107 6.64 -15.23 -11.85
C SER A 107 6.89 -13.71 -11.85
N LEU A 108 6.05 -12.95 -11.16
CA LEU A 108 6.15 -11.50 -11.01
C LEU A 108 6.77 -11.09 -9.67
N ALA A 109 7.84 -11.78 -9.28
CA ALA A 109 8.60 -11.54 -8.05
C ALA A 109 7.75 -11.61 -6.76
N ASN A 110 6.74 -12.49 -6.73
CA ASN A 110 5.76 -12.64 -5.64
C ASN A 110 4.95 -11.36 -5.38
N ASN A 111 4.76 -10.49 -6.37
CA ASN A 111 3.84 -9.37 -6.23
C ASN A 111 2.40 -9.90 -6.21
N THR A 112 1.53 -9.22 -5.47
CA THR A 112 0.09 -9.43 -5.61
C THR A 112 -0.37 -8.74 -6.87
N VAL A 113 -1.11 -9.44 -7.73
CA VAL A 113 -1.66 -8.92 -8.98
C VAL A 113 -3.17 -8.91 -8.89
N MET A 114 -3.80 -7.85 -9.41
CA MET A 114 -5.26 -7.74 -9.53
C MET A 114 -5.64 -6.97 -10.79
N GLY A 115 -6.86 -7.19 -11.28
CA GLY A 115 -7.44 -6.31 -12.30
C GLY A 115 -7.66 -4.91 -11.75
N SER A 116 -7.21 -3.89 -12.48
CA SER A 116 -7.37 -2.49 -12.07
C SER A 116 -7.21 -1.55 -13.26
N GLY A 117 -8.10 -0.56 -13.35
CA GLY A 117 -8.03 0.51 -14.34
C GLY A 117 -7.17 1.71 -13.93
N GLN A 118 -6.63 1.71 -12.70
CA GLN A 118 -5.74 2.79 -12.25
C GLN A 118 -4.42 2.75 -13.05
N THR A 119 -3.74 3.89 -13.16
CA THR A 119 -2.52 4.09 -13.98
C THR A 119 -1.45 4.87 -13.21
N GLY A 120 -0.44 5.41 -13.91
CA GLY A 120 0.57 6.29 -13.30
C GLY A 120 -0.06 7.39 -12.44
N GLY A 121 0.52 7.60 -11.25
CA GLY A 121 -0.07 8.39 -10.17
C GLY A 121 -0.62 7.54 -9.01
N SER A 122 -1.06 6.30 -9.28
CA SER A 122 -1.45 5.38 -8.19
C SER A 122 -0.26 4.72 -7.47
N SER A 123 0.96 4.88 -7.97
CA SER A 123 2.19 4.30 -7.39
C SER A 123 2.36 4.66 -5.91
N GLY A 124 2.71 3.68 -5.09
CA GLY A 124 2.77 3.81 -3.63
C GLY A 124 1.41 3.75 -2.92
N GLY A 125 0.29 3.80 -3.65
CA GLY A 125 -1.05 3.68 -3.10
C GLY A 125 -1.28 2.33 -2.41
N PRO A 126 -1.96 2.30 -1.24
CA PRO A 126 -2.06 1.11 -0.40
C PRO A 126 -3.02 0.07 -0.98
N TRP A 127 -2.66 -1.20 -0.80
CA TRP A 127 -3.53 -2.35 -1.04
C TRP A 127 -3.95 -2.91 0.32
N LEU A 128 -5.24 -2.80 0.62
CA LEU A 128 -5.80 -3.15 1.93
C LEU A 128 -6.57 -4.46 1.89
N VAL A 129 -6.52 -5.18 3.00
CA VAL A 129 -7.48 -6.23 3.34
C VAL A 129 -8.37 -5.77 4.49
N ASN A 130 -9.58 -6.34 4.56
CA ASN A 130 -10.58 -6.03 5.58
C ASN A 130 -10.87 -4.52 5.67
N PHE A 131 -10.98 -3.85 4.51
CA PHE A 131 -11.22 -2.42 4.45
C PHE A 131 -12.64 -2.06 4.89
N GLY A 132 -12.76 -1.04 5.74
CA GLY A 132 -14.05 -0.48 6.15
C GLY A 132 -14.15 -0.25 7.66
N LEU A 133 -15.39 0.03 8.09
CA LEU A 133 -15.72 0.33 9.47
C LEU A 133 -15.75 -0.94 10.34
N GLY A 134 -15.62 -0.76 11.66
CA GLY A 134 -15.81 -1.85 12.62
C GLY A 134 -17.22 -2.42 12.54
N VAL A 135 -17.34 -3.74 12.62
CA VAL A 135 -18.63 -4.43 12.79
C VAL A 135 -18.50 -5.38 13.98
N THR A 136 -19.61 -5.76 14.58
CA THR A 136 -19.66 -6.77 15.63
C THR A 136 -20.30 -8.04 15.04
N PRO A 137 -19.61 -9.18 15.04
CA PRO A 137 -20.21 -10.44 14.59
C PRO A 137 -21.27 -10.86 15.60
N ASP A 138 -22.28 -11.60 15.13
CA ASP A 138 -23.17 -12.29 16.06
C ASP A 138 -22.44 -13.47 16.74
N ASN A 139 -23.05 -14.03 17.77
CA ASN A 139 -22.46 -15.13 18.53
C ASN A 139 -22.44 -16.47 17.77
N THR A 140 -23.11 -16.57 16.63
CA THR A 140 -23.19 -17.79 15.81
C THR A 140 -22.23 -17.76 14.61
N ASN A 141 -21.77 -16.59 14.19
CA ASN A 141 -20.85 -16.37 13.07
C ASN A 141 -19.69 -15.45 13.49
N PRO A 142 -18.73 -15.95 14.30
CA PRO A 142 -17.57 -15.18 14.69
C PRO A 142 -16.71 -14.83 13.48
N PHE A 143 -15.83 -13.83 13.63
CA PHE A 143 -14.85 -13.54 12.60
C PHE A 143 -13.95 -14.75 12.30
N GLY A 144 -13.51 -14.84 11.04
CA GLY A 144 -12.49 -15.79 10.62
C GLY A 144 -11.09 -15.44 11.12
N ARG A 145 -10.08 -16.10 10.52
CA ARG A 145 -8.68 -15.76 10.73
C ARG A 145 -8.39 -14.35 10.22
N ASP A 146 -7.38 -13.71 10.80
CA ASP A 146 -6.92 -12.38 10.40
C ASP A 146 -8.03 -11.30 10.40
N PRO A 147 -8.81 -11.14 11.50
CA PRO A 147 -9.98 -10.26 11.52
C PRO A 147 -9.64 -8.76 11.60
N GLN A 148 -8.35 -8.41 11.79
CA GLN A 148 -7.95 -7.03 11.97
C GLN A 148 -8.23 -6.22 10.70
N ARG A 149 -8.96 -5.11 10.85
CA ARG A 149 -9.42 -4.25 9.75
C ARG A 149 -8.33 -3.30 9.26
N ASN A 150 -8.54 -2.77 8.06
CA ASN A 150 -7.74 -1.69 7.47
C ASN A 150 -6.24 -2.00 7.57
N ARG A 151 -5.85 -3.17 7.04
CA ARG A 151 -4.46 -3.63 7.03
C ARG A 151 -3.90 -3.52 5.63
N VAL A 152 -2.89 -2.69 5.46
CA VAL A 152 -2.10 -2.60 4.24
C VAL A 152 -1.22 -3.84 4.13
N VAL A 153 -1.30 -4.54 3.01
CA VAL A 153 -0.55 -5.78 2.73
C VAL A 153 0.40 -5.65 1.53
N GLY A 154 0.37 -4.49 0.88
CA GLY A 154 1.24 -4.14 -0.23
C GLY A 154 1.00 -2.70 -0.67
N VAL A 155 1.86 -2.21 -1.55
CA VAL A 155 1.69 -0.92 -2.21
C VAL A 155 1.81 -1.09 -3.71
N THR A 156 1.02 -0.31 -4.44
CA THR A 156 1.04 -0.27 -5.90
C THR A 156 2.46 0.01 -6.40
N SER A 157 3.02 -0.91 -7.19
CA SER A 157 4.40 -0.84 -7.69
C SER A 157 4.43 -0.62 -9.20
N TRP A 158 3.63 -1.38 -9.95
CA TRP A 158 3.60 -1.32 -11.40
C TRP A 158 2.20 -1.61 -11.96
N GLY A 159 1.99 -1.27 -13.22
CA GLY A 159 0.77 -1.60 -13.97
C GLY A 159 1.02 -1.66 -15.46
N TYR A 160 0.16 -2.35 -16.20
CA TYR A 160 0.27 -2.42 -17.66
C TYR A 160 -0.19 -1.11 -18.31
N ASN A 161 0.73 -0.47 -19.01
CA ASN A 161 0.50 0.75 -19.78
C ASN A 161 0.07 0.47 -21.23
N ASP A 162 0.24 -0.76 -21.72
CA ASP A 162 -0.06 -1.13 -23.10
C ASP A 162 -1.55 -0.96 -23.46
N ASN A 163 -1.77 -0.46 -24.68
CA ASN A 163 -3.10 -0.32 -25.27
C ASN A 163 -3.61 -1.68 -25.75
N GLY A 164 -4.85 -2.02 -25.40
CA GLY A 164 -5.52 -3.26 -25.85
C GLY A 164 -5.23 -4.51 -24.99
N GLN A 165 -4.35 -4.43 -24.00
CA GLN A 165 -4.16 -5.49 -23.01
C GLN A 165 -5.16 -5.34 -21.86
N MET A 166 -5.47 -6.47 -21.20
CA MET A 166 -6.24 -6.45 -19.96
C MET A 166 -5.49 -5.61 -18.92
N LYS A 167 -6.19 -4.63 -18.33
CA LYS A 167 -5.58 -3.72 -17.35
C LYS A 167 -5.44 -4.44 -16.00
N GLN A 168 -4.20 -4.54 -15.54
CA GLN A 168 -3.84 -5.08 -14.24
C GLN A 168 -2.75 -4.22 -13.60
N GLN A 169 -2.67 -4.31 -12.28
CA GLN A 169 -1.59 -3.75 -11.49
C GLN A 169 -0.99 -4.81 -10.59
N GLY A 170 0.26 -4.58 -10.20
CA GLY A 170 0.97 -5.38 -9.22
C GLY A 170 1.44 -4.53 -8.04
N ALA A 171 1.33 -5.11 -6.85
CA ALA A 171 1.82 -4.53 -5.61
C ALA A 171 2.99 -5.32 -5.04
N SER A 172 4.01 -4.60 -4.55
CA SER A 172 5.07 -5.23 -3.77
C SER A 172 4.50 -5.70 -2.44
N PHE A 173 4.55 -7.01 -2.26
CA PHE A 173 3.96 -7.69 -1.12
C PHE A 173 4.72 -7.41 0.18
N PHE A 174 3.99 -7.16 1.27
CA PHE A 174 4.59 -6.86 2.56
C PHE A 174 5.11 -8.12 3.27
N THR A 175 6.37 -8.06 3.67
CA THR A 175 7.12 -9.11 4.35
C THR A 175 7.85 -8.55 5.58
N LYS A 176 8.28 -9.45 6.47
CA LYS A 176 9.14 -9.07 7.60
C LYS A 176 10.48 -8.46 7.15
N LYS A 177 10.96 -8.82 5.94
CA LYS A 177 12.26 -8.40 5.40
C LYS A 177 12.19 -7.08 4.62
N ASN A 178 11.00 -6.55 4.34
CA ASN A 178 10.82 -5.23 3.75
C ASN A 178 10.16 -4.26 4.75
N ILE A 179 8.85 -4.09 4.73
CA ILE A 179 8.11 -3.07 5.46
C ILE A 179 8.37 -3.12 6.97
N THR A 180 8.44 -4.31 7.60
CA THR A 180 8.70 -4.39 9.04
C THR A 180 10.08 -3.84 9.39
N THR A 181 11.08 -4.10 8.54
CA THR A 181 12.44 -3.57 8.74
C THR A 181 12.46 -2.07 8.50
N LEU A 182 11.82 -1.59 7.43
CA LEU A 182 11.75 -0.16 7.11
C LEU A 182 11.05 0.66 8.19
N VAL A 183 9.89 0.20 8.69
CA VAL A 183 9.16 0.87 9.77
C VAL A 183 9.99 0.87 11.06
N LYS A 184 10.64 -0.24 11.40
CA LYS A 184 11.52 -0.31 12.56
C LYS A 184 12.66 0.71 12.47
N ASP A 185 13.27 0.87 11.31
CA ASP A 185 14.35 1.83 11.10
C ASP A 185 13.84 3.27 11.07
N ALA A 186 12.64 3.51 10.55
CA ALA A 186 11.96 4.80 10.64
C ALA A 186 11.73 5.20 12.11
N CYS A 187 11.23 4.28 12.93
CA CYS A 187 10.97 4.53 14.35
C CYS A 187 12.22 4.75 15.19
N LYS A 188 13.36 4.19 14.80
CA LYS A 188 14.64 4.52 15.43
C LYS A 188 15.09 5.94 15.08
N LYS A 189 14.85 6.39 13.85
CA LYS A 189 15.26 7.72 13.38
C LYS A 189 14.40 8.84 13.98
N VAL A 190 13.07 8.67 13.97
CA VAL A 190 12.14 9.68 14.50
C VAL A 190 11.12 8.99 15.39
N LYS A 191 11.49 8.77 16.66
CA LYS A 191 10.66 8.04 17.64
C LYS A 191 9.28 8.69 17.82
N ALA A 192 9.20 10.01 17.76
CA ALA A 192 7.95 10.76 17.92
C ALA A 192 6.94 10.53 16.78
N ALA A 193 7.41 10.08 15.61
CA ALA A 193 6.56 9.77 14.46
C ALA A 193 5.97 8.35 14.51
N CYS A 194 6.32 7.55 15.51
CA CYS A 194 5.85 6.17 15.62
C CYS A 194 4.73 6.03 16.65
N LYS A 195 3.62 5.48 16.19
CA LYS A 195 2.37 5.24 16.92
C LYS A 195 1.98 3.78 16.76
#